data_AF-A0A9C9GCV0-F1
#
_entry.id   AF-A0A9C9GCV0-F1
#
_cell.length_a   1.000
_cell.length_b   1.000
_cell.length_c   1.000
_cell.angle_alpha   90.00
_cell.angle_beta   90.00
_cell.angle_gamma   90.00
#
_symmetry.space_group_name_H-M   'P 1'
#
loop_
_entity.id
_entity.type
_entity.pdbx_description
1 polymer ?
#
loop_
_entity_poly.entity_id
_entity_poly.type
_entity_poly.pdbx_seq_one_letter_code
_entity_poly.pdbx_strand_id
1 'polypeptide(L)'
;MCQQFYFCVSVLSVPDQQGRLSFSISIPERNLVHKTILSAWEELTVNRNFFTVADDGQFAVFRVETAPFGTNAYLLIDRENRESILIDAPGDAGLIAGKLAGTDVKFILLTHGHGDHTPALAELKEKLGAAVACHTGDAAMMPVPPDLLLEDGHKIRCGERELQVLHTPGHTKGGLCFLTGGYLFSGDTLFPGGPGKTATAEDFRTILSAIEEKLLPLPDETIVLPGHGQPTEIEIERKKIEGFKSRYRGEDLSGDVTW
;
A
#
# COMPACT_ATOMS: atom_id res chain seq x y z
N MET A 1 -40.21 -2.41 11.79
CA MET A 1 -39.63 -3.01 13.00
C MET A 1 -39.17 -4.42 12.60
N CYS A 2 -37.91 -4.58 12.21
CA CYS A 2 -37.39 -5.85 11.67
C CYS A 2 -36.84 -6.69 12.84
N GLN A 3 -37.35 -7.90 13.02
CA GLN A 3 -37.01 -8.81 14.12
C GLN A 3 -35.62 -9.42 13.92
N GLN A 4 -34.77 -9.33 14.94
CA GLN A 4 -33.53 -10.11 15.06
C GLN A 4 -33.87 -11.53 15.51
N PHE A 5 -33.41 -12.53 14.75
CA PHE A 5 -33.32 -13.91 15.23
C PHE A 5 -31.99 -14.10 15.96
N TYR A 6 -32.04 -14.35 17.26
CA TYR A 6 -30.91 -14.87 18.02
C TYR A 6 -30.87 -16.39 17.88
N PHE A 7 -29.78 -16.95 17.33
CA PHE A 7 -29.49 -18.37 17.47
C PHE A 7 -28.71 -18.57 18.78
N CYS A 8 -29.29 -19.33 19.70
CA CYS A 8 -28.64 -19.71 20.94
C CYS A 8 -27.72 -20.93 20.68
N VAL A 9 -26.40 -20.72 20.71
CA VAL A 9 -25.43 -21.82 20.68
C VAL A 9 -25.14 -22.23 22.11
N SER A 10 -25.61 -23.40 22.52
CA SER A 10 -25.30 -23.96 23.83
C SER A 10 -23.95 -24.68 23.77
N VAL A 11 -22.93 -24.14 24.41
CA VAL A 11 -21.62 -24.79 24.56
C VAL A 11 -21.62 -25.55 25.89
N LEU A 12 -21.60 -26.88 25.84
CA LEU A 12 -21.35 -27.71 27.03
C LEU A 12 -19.91 -28.21 26.98
N SER A 13 -19.12 -27.84 27.99
CA SER A 13 -17.76 -28.33 28.19
C SER A 13 -17.76 -29.41 29.28
N VAL A 14 -17.28 -30.60 28.96
CA VAL A 14 -16.88 -31.61 29.95
C VAL A 14 -15.44 -32.00 29.64
N PRO A 15 -14.49 -31.83 30.58
CA PRO A 15 -13.10 -32.26 30.37
C PRO A 15 -13.00 -33.79 30.40
N ASP A 16 -12.14 -34.37 29.55
CA ASP A 16 -11.79 -35.79 29.67
C ASP A 16 -10.74 -36.03 30.77
N GLN A 17 -10.46 -37.31 31.07
CA GLN A 17 -9.52 -37.70 32.14
C GLN A 17 -8.05 -37.33 31.87
N GLN A 18 -7.74 -36.67 30.75
CA GLN A 18 -6.41 -36.12 30.45
C GLN A 18 -6.43 -34.59 30.29
N GLY A 19 -7.55 -33.93 30.65
CA GLY A 19 -7.66 -32.48 30.75
C GLY A 19 -7.85 -31.76 29.41
N ARG A 20 -8.24 -32.45 28.34
CA ARG A 20 -8.56 -31.79 27.06
C ARG A 20 -10.03 -31.40 27.00
N LEU A 21 -10.28 -30.19 26.52
CA LEU A 21 -11.62 -29.68 26.25
C LEU A 21 -11.99 -29.98 24.81
N SER A 22 -13.05 -30.75 24.61
CA SER A 22 -13.65 -30.98 23.29
C SER A 22 -15.00 -30.28 23.22
N PHE A 23 -15.26 -29.61 22.10
CA PHE A 23 -16.53 -28.94 21.83
C PHE A 23 -17.26 -29.76 20.75
N SER A 24 -18.49 -30.17 21.04
CA SER A 24 -19.37 -30.78 20.05
C SER A 24 -20.45 -29.78 19.67
N ILE A 25 -20.53 -29.46 18.38
CA ILE A 25 -21.62 -28.68 17.81
C ILE A 25 -22.41 -29.66 16.95
N SER A 26 -23.63 -30.01 17.39
CA SER A 26 -24.55 -30.80 16.55
C SER A 26 -25.22 -29.89 15.55
N ILE A 27 -24.95 -30.12 14.27
CA ILE A 27 -25.67 -29.54 13.13
C ILE A 27 -26.29 -30.70 12.36
N PRO A 28 -27.57 -30.66 11.97
CA PRO A 28 -28.22 -31.77 11.27
C PRO A 28 -27.52 -32.05 9.93
N GLU A 29 -27.18 -33.31 9.69
CA GLU A 29 -26.43 -33.78 8.54
C GLU A 29 -27.13 -33.46 7.20
N ARG A 30 -26.42 -32.76 6.31
CA ARG A 30 -26.41 -33.06 4.87
C ARG A 30 -25.21 -32.42 4.18
N ASN A 31 -24.32 -33.30 3.75
CA ASN A 31 -23.41 -33.22 2.59
C ASN A 31 -22.18 -32.32 2.68
N LEU A 32 -21.02 -32.99 2.50
CA LEU A 32 -19.74 -32.71 1.80
C LEU A 32 -19.32 -31.30 1.32
N VAL A 33 -20.09 -30.24 1.54
CA VAL A 33 -19.77 -28.86 1.13
C VAL A 33 -18.90 -28.16 2.20
N HIS A 34 -18.71 -28.76 3.37
CA HIS A 34 -18.08 -28.10 4.52
C HIS A 34 -16.57 -27.87 4.42
N LYS A 35 -15.81 -28.67 3.65
CA LYS A 35 -14.37 -28.37 3.47
C LYS A 35 -14.14 -27.19 2.53
N THR A 36 -14.90 -27.11 1.44
CA THR A 36 -14.85 -25.98 0.50
C THR A 36 -15.48 -24.72 1.08
N ILE A 37 -16.53 -24.86 1.90
CA ILE A 37 -17.13 -23.73 2.62
C ILE A 37 -16.17 -23.23 3.70
N LEU A 38 -15.51 -24.07 4.50
CA LEU A 38 -14.57 -23.55 5.50
C LEU A 38 -13.35 -22.86 4.86
N SER A 39 -12.81 -23.37 3.76
CA SER A 39 -11.74 -22.67 3.02
C SER A 39 -12.23 -21.37 2.37
N ALA A 40 -13.44 -21.38 1.80
CA ALA A 40 -14.04 -20.18 1.23
C ALA A 40 -14.44 -19.16 2.31
N TRP A 41 -14.80 -19.60 3.52
CA TRP A 41 -15.13 -18.72 4.65
C TRP A 41 -13.88 -18.21 5.36
N GLU A 42 -12.78 -18.96 5.43
CA GLU A 42 -11.46 -18.42 5.77
C GLU A 42 -10.98 -17.42 4.71
N GLU A 43 -11.10 -17.71 3.41
CA GLU A 43 -10.81 -16.75 2.34
C GLU A 43 -11.72 -15.49 2.38
N LEU A 44 -12.99 -15.63 2.76
CA LEU A 44 -13.94 -14.52 2.87
C LEU A 44 -13.80 -13.72 4.18
N THR A 45 -13.24 -14.29 5.24
CA THR A 45 -12.93 -13.56 6.48
C THR A 45 -11.56 -12.88 6.43
N VAL A 46 -10.62 -13.37 5.63
CA VAL A 46 -9.31 -12.73 5.36
C VAL A 46 -9.43 -11.53 4.38
N ASN A 47 -10.48 -11.50 3.54
CA ASN A 47 -10.64 -10.49 2.48
C ASN A 47 -11.19 -9.10 2.91
N ARG A 48 -11.24 -8.76 4.20
CA ARG A 48 -11.74 -7.43 4.65
C ARG A 48 -10.71 -6.31 4.69
N ASN A 49 -9.44 -6.58 4.36
CA ASN A 49 -8.37 -5.59 4.53
C ASN A 49 -7.93 -4.92 3.21
N PHE A 50 -8.35 -5.44 2.06
CA PHE A 50 -8.01 -4.86 0.76
C PHE A 50 -9.15 -4.01 0.21
N PHE A 51 -8.83 -2.79 -0.17
CA PHE A 51 -9.69 -1.88 -0.90
C PHE A 51 -9.33 -1.93 -2.39
N THR A 52 -10.30 -2.17 -3.26
CA THR A 52 -10.09 -2.01 -4.71
C THR A 52 -10.02 -0.52 -5.03
N VAL A 53 -8.88 -0.07 -5.54
CA VAL A 53 -8.65 1.31 -6.00
C VAL A 53 -9.01 1.43 -7.48
N ALA A 54 -8.65 0.42 -8.26
CA ALA A 54 -8.92 0.34 -9.69
C ALA A 54 -9.15 -1.13 -10.08
N ASP A 55 -10.09 -1.39 -10.99
CA ASP A 55 -10.23 -2.69 -11.65
C ASP A 55 -10.92 -2.50 -13.00
N ASP A 56 -10.18 -2.67 -14.09
CA ASP A 56 -10.71 -2.61 -15.47
C ASP A 56 -10.99 -4.02 -16.04
N GLY A 57 -10.88 -5.06 -15.22
CA GLY A 57 -11.01 -6.47 -15.60
C GLY A 57 -9.70 -7.11 -16.04
N GLN A 58 -8.74 -6.36 -16.58
CA GLN A 58 -7.40 -6.85 -16.94
C GLN A 58 -6.36 -6.43 -15.90
N PHE A 59 -6.42 -5.18 -15.45
CA PHE A 59 -5.53 -4.60 -14.46
C PHE A 59 -6.32 -4.21 -13.22
N ALA A 60 -5.79 -4.58 -12.05
CA ALA A 60 -6.37 -4.24 -10.77
C ALA A 60 -5.32 -3.63 -9.84
N VAL A 61 -5.74 -2.60 -9.09
CA VAL A 61 -4.96 -2.00 -8.00
C VAL A 61 -5.71 -2.22 -6.70
N PHE A 62 -5.06 -2.89 -5.75
CA PHE A 62 -5.56 -3.05 -4.39
C PHE A 62 -4.71 -2.26 -3.42
N ARG A 63 -5.34 -1.67 -2.41
CA ARG A 63 -4.69 -1.05 -1.26
C ARG A 63 -4.96 -1.87 -0.02
N VAL A 64 -3.94 -2.09 0.80
CA VAL A 64 -4.09 -2.59 2.17
C VAL A 64 -3.40 -1.65 3.13
N GLU A 65 -4.09 -1.29 4.22
CA GLU A 65 -3.51 -0.53 5.32
C GLU A 65 -3.04 -1.52 6.39
N THR A 66 -1.83 -1.33 6.92
CA THR A 66 -1.23 -2.28 7.87
C THR A 66 -0.83 -1.61 9.18
N ALA A 67 -1.00 -2.36 10.27
CA ALA A 67 -0.57 -1.94 11.61
C ALA A 67 0.95 -2.07 11.79
N PRO A 68 1.57 -1.31 12.71
CA PRO A 68 0.93 -0.39 13.66
C PRO A 68 0.80 1.05 13.15
N PHE A 69 1.44 1.40 12.03
CA PHE A 69 1.56 2.80 11.58
C PHE A 69 0.48 3.25 10.59
N GLY A 70 -0.43 2.35 10.20
CA GLY A 70 -1.43 2.66 9.18
C GLY A 70 -0.80 2.91 7.81
N THR A 71 0.32 2.26 7.52
CA THR A 71 1.03 2.38 6.25
C THR A 71 0.31 1.54 5.19
N ASN A 72 0.09 2.16 4.04
CA ASN A 72 -0.52 1.58 2.86
C ASN A 72 0.52 0.77 2.08
N ALA A 73 0.14 -0.45 1.67
CA ALA A 73 0.79 -1.17 0.59
C ALA A 73 -0.16 -1.20 -0.62
N TYR A 74 0.40 -1.11 -1.83
CA TYR A 74 -0.37 -1.19 -3.06
C TYR A 74 0.06 -2.39 -3.90
N LEU A 75 -0.93 -3.15 -4.36
CA LEU A 75 -0.73 -4.36 -5.17
C LEU A 75 -1.31 -4.10 -6.54
N LEU A 76 -0.44 -4.04 -7.54
CA LEU A 76 -0.80 -3.89 -8.95
C LEU A 76 -0.75 -5.28 -9.57
N ILE A 77 -1.86 -5.72 -10.15
CA ILE A 77 -1.98 -7.07 -10.72
C ILE A 77 -2.45 -6.95 -12.16
N ASP A 78 -1.62 -7.41 -13.09
CA ASP A 78 -2.02 -7.75 -14.45
C ASP A 78 -2.56 -9.19 -14.46
N ARG A 79 -3.87 -9.34 -14.66
CA ARG A 79 -4.57 -10.62 -14.63
C ARG A 79 -4.32 -11.44 -15.90
N GLU A 80 -4.02 -10.81 -17.02
CA GLU A 80 -3.79 -11.48 -18.30
C GLU A 80 -2.42 -12.18 -18.29
N ASN A 81 -1.37 -11.42 -17.94
CA ASN A 81 -0.01 -11.96 -17.85
C ASN A 81 0.27 -12.66 -16.52
N ARG A 82 -0.64 -12.52 -15.55
CA ARG A 82 -0.49 -12.96 -14.15
C ARG A 82 0.75 -12.36 -13.48
N GLU A 83 1.18 -11.18 -13.90
CA GLU A 83 2.29 -10.46 -13.31
C GLU A 83 1.79 -9.48 -12.27
N SER A 84 2.63 -9.16 -11.28
CA SER A 84 2.29 -8.17 -10.28
C SER A 84 3.48 -7.37 -9.78
N ILE A 85 3.16 -6.21 -9.21
CA ILE A 85 4.09 -5.34 -8.50
C ILE A 85 3.51 -5.05 -7.13
N LEU A 86 4.35 -5.12 -6.11
CA LEU A 86 4.06 -4.59 -4.78
C LEU A 86 4.75 -3.23 -4.64
N ILE A 87 4.01 -2.21 -4.19
CA ILE A 87 4.56 -0.90 -3.82
C ILE A 87 4.45 -0.76 -2.30
N ASP A 88 5.60 -0.53 -1.68
CA ASP A 88 5.87 -0.56 -0.25
C ASP A 88 5.59 -1.92 0.42
N ALA A 89 6.35 -2.20 1.48
CA ALA A 89 6.33 -3.48 2.19
C ALA A 89 6.17 -3.23 3.70
N PRO A 90 5.02 -2.67 4.13
CA PRO A 90 4.74 -2.32 5.52
C PRO A 90 4.51 -3.58 6.37
N GLY A 91 3.54 -3.62 7.27
CA GLY A 91 3.28 -4.81 8.09
C GLY A 91 2.64 -5.99 7.33
N ASP A 92 2.45 -7.11 8.04
CA ASP A 92 1.60 -8.25 7.61
C ASP A 92 2.00 -8.91 6.27
N ALA A 93 3.24 -9.42 6.21
CA ALA A 93 3.77 -10.15 5.05
C ALA A 93 2.88 -11.31 4.60
N GLY A 94 2.24 -12.02 5.55
CA GLY A 94 1.37 -13.16 5.26
C GLY A 94 0.12 -12.75 4.47
N LEU A 95 -0.54 -11.68 4.90
CA LEU A 95 -1.71 -11.13 4.21
C LEU A 95 -1.37 -10.65 2.80
N ILE A 96 -0.28 -9.89 2.65
CA ILE A 96 0.17 -9.36 1.36
C ILE A 96 0.55 -10.51 0.40
N ALA A 97 1.37 -11.45 0.87
CA ALA A 97 1.77 -12.61 0.06
C ALA A 97 0.57 -13.49 -0.32
N GLY A 98 -0.40 -13.66 0.58
CA GLY A 98 -1.64 -14.37 0.29
C GLY A 98 -2.45 -13.73 -0.84
N LYS A 99 -2.54 -12.40 -0.88
CA LYS A 99 -3.24 -11.67 -1.94
C LYS A 99 -2.52 -11.76 -3.30
N LEU A 100 -1.20 -11.82 -3.30
CA LEU A 100 -0.37 -11.98 -4.50
C LEU A 100 -0.19 -13.44 -4.91
N ALA A 101 -0.73 -14.40 -4.15
CA ALA A 101 -0.58 -15.82 -4.45
C ALA A 101 -1.11 -16.17 -5.84
N GLY A 102 -0.32 -16.91 -6.61
CA GLY A 102 -0.65 -17.27 -7.99
C GLY A 102 -0.37 -16.18 -9.03
N THR A 103 0.22 -15.05 -8.64
CA THR A 103 0.83 -14.09 -9.56
C THR A 103 2.35 -14.20 -9.52
N ASP A 104 3.01 -13.79 -10.58
CA ASP A 104 4.46 -13.62 -10.68
C ASP A 104 4.83 -12.19 -10.27
N VAL A 105 5.22 -12.02 -9.00
CA VAL A 105 5.59 -10.72 -8.45
C VAL A 105 6.96 -10.35 -8.96
N LYS A 106 7.03 -9.41 -9.92
CA LYS A 106 8.29 -9.01 -10.54
C LYS A 106 9.13 -8.15 -9.61
N PHE A 107 8.46 -7.20 -8.96
CA PHE A 107 9.12 -6.17 -8.17
C PHE A 107 8.39 -5.88 -6.86
N ILE A 108 9.19 -5.63 -5.82
CA ILE A 108 8.78 -4.85 -4.65
C ILE A 108 9.44 -3.48 -4.82
N LEU A 109 8.64 -2.48 -5.16
CA LEU A 109 9.08 -1.10 -5.33
C LEU A 109 8.89 -0.35 -4.02
N LEU A 110 9.93 0.35 -3.56
CA LEU A 110 9.83 1.19 -2.36
C LEU A 110 9.73 2.65 -2.79
N THR A 111 8.71 3.34 -2.27
CA THR A 111 8.58 4.79 -2.43
C THR A 111 9.70 5.51 -1.69
N HIS A 112 10.08 5.03 -0.50
CA HIS A 112 11.20 5.56 0.27
C HIS A 112 11.64 4.57 1.35
N GLY A 113 12.69 4.91 2.10
CA GLY A 113 13.35 4.01 3.04
C GLY A 113 12.97 4.07 4.51
N HIS A 114 11.87 4.72 4.90
CA HIS A 114 11.48 4.73 6.31
C HIS A 114 10.99 3.36 6.79
N GLY A 115 11.27 3.09 8.08
CA GLY A 115 11.16 1.76 8.67
C GLY A 115 9.73 1.24 8.82
N ASP A 116 8.72 2.09 8.67
CA ASP A 116 7.31 1.72 8.64
C ASP A 116 6.83 1.30 7.24
N HIS A 117 7.57 1.65 6.18
CA HIS A 117 7.35 1.19 4.80
C HIS A 117 8.09 -0.11 4.45
N THR A 118 9.04 -0.55 5.29
CA THR A 118 9.89 -1.73 5.02
C THR A 118 9.88 -2.87 6.07
N PRO A 119 9.04 -2.91 7.13
CA PRO A 119 9.17 -3.92 8.18
C PRO A 119 8.92 -5.36 7.68
N ALA A 120 8.09 -5.58 6.65
CA ALA A 120 7.89 -6.90 6.03
C ALA A 120 8.81 -7.16 4.84
N LEU A 121 9.67 -6.22 4.44
CA LEU A 121 10.40 -6.30 3.16
C LEU A 121 11.25 -7.56 3.02
N ALA A 122 12.00 -7.93 4.06
CA ALA A 122 12.85 -9.13 4.03
C ALA A 122 12.02 -10.41 3.85
N GLU A 123 10.92 -10.54 4.60
CA GLU A 123 10.03 -11.70 4.55
C GLU A 123 9.29 -11.78 3.21
N LEU A 124 8.81 -10.65 2.69
CA LEU A 124 8.14 -10.58 1.39
C LEU A 124 9.09 -10.87 0.23
N LYS A 125 10.33 -10.36 0.27
CA LYS A 125 11.37 -10.68 -0.72
C LYS A 125 11.60 -12.19 -0.79
N GLU A 126 11.73 -12.85 0.36
CA GLU A 126 11.92 -14.30 0.44
C GLU A 126 10.69 -15.07 -0.08
N LYS A 127 9.49 -14.72 0.39
CA LYS A 127 8.23 -15.42 0.05
C LYS A 127 7.84 -15.27 -1.42
N LEU A 128 8.07 -14.10 -1.99
CA LEU A 128 7.64 -13.75 -3.35
C LEU A 128 8.71 -14.02 -4.40
N GLY A 129 9.99 -14.10 -4.01
CA GLY A 129 11.11 -14.22 -4.95
C GLY A 129 11.29 -12.98 -5.85
N ALA A 130 10.69 -11.85 -5.46
CA ALA A 130 10.63 -10.62 -6.23
C ALA A 130 11.91 -9.77 -6.07
N ALA A 131 12.26 -9.02 -7.11
CA ALA A 131 13.37 -8.06 -7.05
C ALA A 131 12.94 -6.81 -6.25
N VAL A 132 13.77 -6.39 -5.29
CA VAL A 132 13.56 -5.17 -4.53
C VAL A 132 14.18 -3.99 -5.28
N ALA A 133 13.43 -2.93 -5.47
CA ALA A 133 13.92 -1.71 -6.13
C ALA A 133 13.58 -0.46 -5.32
N CYS A 134 14.56 0.43 -5.18
CA CYS A 134 14.42 1.73 -4.52
C CYS A 134 15.33 2.76 -5.18
N HIS A 135 15.22 4.03 -4.79
CA HIS A 135 16.19 5.04 -5.22
C HIS A 135 17.55 4.85 -4.53
N THR A 136 18.64 5.23 -5.20
CA THR A 136 20.00 5.16 -4.61
C THR A 136 20.15 5.98 -3.33
N GLY A 137 19.38 7.07 -3.20
CA GLY A 137 19.38 7.96 -2.04
C GLY A 137 18.91 7.31 -0.74
N ASP A 138 18.09 6.26 -0.84
CA ASP A 138 17.52 5.54 0.31
C ASP A 138 18.02 4.09 0.42
N ALA A 139 18.89 3.63 -0.50
CA ALA A 139 19.40 2.26 -0.52
C ALA A 139 20.08 1.82 0.79
N ALA A 140 20.77 2.74 1.46
CA ALA A 140 21.41 2.47 2.75
C ALA A 140 20.43 2.37 3.94
N MET A 141 19.17 2.78 3.76
CA MET A 141 18.10 2.67 4.75
C MET A 141 17.38 1.32 4.68
N MET A 142 17.54 0.59 3.55
CA MET A 142 16.83 -0.67 3.33
C MET A 142 17.30 -1.77 4.30
N PRO A 143 16.37 -2.56 4.87
CA PRO A 143 16.72 -3.70 5.74
C PRO A 143 17.36 -4.86 4.98
N VAL A 144 17.19 -4.91 3.65
CA VAL A 144 17.86 -5.84 2.74
C VAL A 144 18.43 -5.05 1.55
N PRO A 145 19.57 -5.44 0.97
CA PRO A 145 20.10 -4.75 -0.20
C PRO A 145 19.08 -4.74 -1.35
N PRO A 146 18.82 -3.59 -1.99
CA PRO A 146 18.01 -3.54 -3.20
C PRO A 146 18.74 -4.27 -4.33
N ASP A 147 17.97 -4.96 -5.17
CA ASP A 147 18.49 -5.64 -6.35
C ASP A 147 18.62 -4.67 -7.53
N LEU A 148 17.82 -3.59 -7.54
CA LEU A 148 17.81 -2.56 -8.56
C LEU A 148 17.76 -1.16 -7.93
N LEU A 149 18.53 -0.24 -8.52
CA LEU A 149 18.48 1.18 -8.18
C LEU A 149 17.68 1.92 -9.25
N LEU A 150 16.68 2.67 -8.80
CA LEU A 150 15.81 3.48 -9.65
C LEU A 150 16.26 4.93 -9.63
N GLU A 151 16.09 5.58 -10.78
CA GLU A 151 16.36 7.00 -10.98
C GLU A 151 15.13 7.64 -11.65
N ASP A 152 15.11 8.97 -11.68
CA ASP A 152 14.05 9.73 -12.33
C ASP A 152 13.86 9.32 -13.80
N GLY A 153 12.61 9.16 -14.23
CA GLY A 153 12.26 8.84 -15.61
C GLY A 153 12.46 7.37 -16.00
N HIS A 154 12.93 6.51 -15.09
CA HIS A 154 12.90 5.06 -15.30
C HIS A 154 11.47 4.56 -15.54
N LYS A 155 11.36 3.44 -16.26
CA LYS A 155 10.11 2.79 -16.60
C LYS A 155 10.14 1.34 -16.13
N ILE A 156 9.14 0.96 -15.34
CA ILE A 156 8.98 -0.41 -14.83
C ILE A 156 7.75 -1.02 -15.46
N ARG A 157 7.83 -2.29 -15.88
CA ARG A 157 6.71 -3.00 -16.49
C ARG A 157 6.12 -4.06 -15.58
N CYS A 158 4.80 -4.19 -15.67
CA CYS A 158 4.00 -5.27 -15.10
C CYS A 158 3.06 -5.75 -16.20
N GLY A 159 3.43 -6.84 -16.87
CA GLY A 159 2.84 -7.27 -18.13
C GLY A 159 2.82 -6.13 -19.16
N GLU A 160 1.62 -5.75 -19.61
CA GLU A 160 1.44 -4.69 -20.61
C GLU A 160 1.31 -3.28 -20.00
N ARG A 161 1.32 -3.15 -18.66
CA ARG A 161 1.28 -1.85 -17.98
C ARG A 161 2.69 -1.34 -17.70
N GLU A 162 2.87 -0.03 -17.87
CA GLU A 162 4.12 0.66 -17.58
C GLU A 162 3.90 1.66 -16.43
N LEU A 163 4.81 1.64 -15.47
CA LEU A 163 4.93 2.60 -14.38
C LEU A 163 6.09 3.53 -14.68
N GLN A 164 5.84 4.83 -14.70
CA GLN A 164 6.87 5.85 -14.73
C GLN A 164 7.36 6.14 -13.31
N VAL A 165 8.67 6.15 -13.12
CA VAL A 165 9.33 6.55 -11.87
C VAL A 165 9.56 8.05 -11.86
N LEU A 166 9.13 8.72 -10.80
CA LEU A 166 9.34 10.14 -10.55
C LEU A 166 10.15 10.30 -9.27
N HIS A 167 11.35 10.86 -9.33
CA HIS A 167 12.14 11.17 -8.13
C HIS A 167 11.61 12.42 -7.44
N THR A 168 11.11 12.27 -6.23
CA THR A 168 10.44 13.33 -5.46
C THR A 168 11.05 13.46 -4.07
N PRO A 169 12.30 13.99 -3.98
CA PRO A 169 13.01 14.09 -2.72
C PRO A 169 12.43 15.15 -1.78
N GLY A 170 12.82 15.08 -0.51
CA GLY A 170 12.60 16.08 0.52
C GLY A 170 12.06 15.47 1.81
N HIS A 171 11.08 14.55 1.74
CA HIS A 171 10.75 13.71 2.90
C HIS A 171 11.93 12.77 3.23
N THR A 172 12.44 12.10 2.21
CA THR A 172 13.76 11.45 2.20
C THR A 172 14.56 11.91 0.98
N LYS A 173 15.85 11.59 0.93
CA LYS A 173 16.69 11.92 -0.24
C LYS A 173 16.33 11.09 -1.47
N GLY A 174 15.82 9.88 -1.26
CA GLY A 174 15.44 8.93 -2.28
C GLY A 174 13.95 8.75 -2.49
N GLY A 175 13.11 9.69 -2.05
CA GLY A 175 11.67 9.61 -2.27
C GLY A 175 11.32 9.43 -3.75
N LEU A 176 10.44 8.48 -4.05
CA LEU A 176 9.93 8.17 -5.38
C LEU A 176 8.40 8.20 -5.36
N CYS A 177 7.83 8.71 -6.43
CA CYS A 177 6.46 8.42 -6.82
C CYS A 177 6.45 7.47 -8.03
N PHE A 178 5.40 6.66 -8.14
CA PHE A 178 5.16 5.79 -9.29
C PHE A 178 3.85 6.19 -9.97
N LEU A 179 3.89 6.46 -11.28
CA LEU A 179 2.73 6.90 -12.06
C LEU A 179 2.34 5.85 -13.10
N THR A 180 1.08 5.43 -13.11
CA THR A 180 0.53 4.58 -14.17
C THR A 180 -0.97 4.76 -14.30
N GLY A 181 -1.49 4.83 -15.53
CA GLY A 181 -2.94 4.78 -15.80
C GLY A 181 -3.81 5.79 -15.04
N GLY A 182 -3.30 6.99 -14.72
CA GLY A 182 -4.01 8.00 -13.92
C GLY A 182 -3.93 7.81 -12.40
N TYR A 183 -3.11 6.87 -11.91
CA TYR A 183 -2.85 6.65 -10.50
C TYR A 183 -1.39 7.01 -10.17
N LEU A 184 -1.22 7.83 -9.14
CA LEU A 184 0.07 8.24 -8.61
C LEU A 184 0.26 7.65 -7.21
N PHE A 185 1.15 6.68 -7.06
CA PHE A 185 1.59 6.19 -5.76
C PHE A 185 2.64 7.15 -5.21
N SER A 186 2.24 8.01 -4.28
CA SER A 186 3.04 9.16 -3.87
C SER A 186 3.95 8.89 -2.67
N GLY A 187 3.80 7.74 -2.00
CA GLY A 187 4.43 7.49 -0.70
C GLY A 187 4.17 8.66 0.23
N ASP A 188 5.24 9.15 0.87
CA ASP A 188 5.18 10.28 1.79
C ASP A 188 5.52 11.63 1.12
N THR A 189 5.44 11.67 -0.23
CA THR A 189 5.65 12.91 -0.98
C THR A 189 4.44 13.83 -0.89
N LEU A 190 3.23 13.30 -1.11
CA LEU A 190 1.99 14.09 -1.14
C LEU A 190 0.83 13.30 -0.54
N PHE A 191 0.22 13.90 0.48
CA PHE A 191 -1.00 13.48 1.17
C PHE A 191 -2.15 14.44 0.89
N PRO A 192 -3.39 14.10 1.28
CA PRO A 192 -4.45 15.09 1.40
C PRO A 192 -4.04 16.23 2.35
N GLY A 193 -3.77 17.40 1.80
CA GLY A 193 -3.46 18.61 2.56
C GLY A 193 -2.01 18.83 2.96
N GLY A 194 -1.03 18.06 2.47
CA GLY A 194 0.38 18.32 2.83
C GLY A 194 1.40 17.35 2.24
N PRO A 195 2.69 17.67 2.28
CA PRO A 195 3.74 16.69 2.10
C PRO A 195 3.94 15.86 3.37
N GLY A 196 4.70 14.77 3.29
CA GLY A 196 5.21 14.11 4.48
C GLY A 196 6.16 14.99 5.27
N LYS A 197 6.40 14.58 6.52
CA LYS A 197 7.26 15.31 7.46
C LYS A 197 8.66 15.55 6.89
N THR A 198 9.14 16.79 6.92
CA THR A 198 10.51 17.13 6.48
C THR A 198 11.42 17.45 7.66
N ALA A 199 12.70 17.09 7.57
CA ALA A 199 13.63 17.28 8.69
C ALA A 199 14.10 18.74 8.83
N THR A 200 14.31 19.42 7.70
CA THR A 200 14.80 20.81 7.66
C THR A 200 13.96 21.70 6.74
N ALA A 201 14.19 23.02 6.82
CA ALA A 201 13.55 23.96 5.90
C ALA A 201 13.98 23.75 4.45
N GLU A 202 15.21 23.28 4.23
CA GLU A 202 15.68 22.95 2.89
C GLU A 202 14.99 21.70 2.34
N ASP A 203 14.80 20.68 3.19
CA ASP A 203 14.03 19.48 2.83
C ASP A 203 12.57 19.84 2.48
N PHE A 204 11.96 20.79 3.21
CA PHE A 204 10.63 21.31 2.89
C PHE A 204 10.59 22.03 1.53
N ARG A 205 11.55 22.90 1.24
CA ARG A 205 11.65 23.55 -0.08
C ARG A 205 11.84 22.51 -1.19
N THR A 206 12.65 21.49 -0.92
CA THR A 206 12.93 20.40 -1.86
C THR A 206 11.66 19.62 -2.21
N ILE A 207 10.89 19.17 -1.21
CA ILE A 207 9.64 18.43 -1.46
C ILE A 207 8.59 19.32 -2.13
N LEU A 208 8.51 20.60 -1.77
CA LEU A 208 7.60 21.55 -2.41
C LEU A 208 7.95 21.72 -3.89
N SER A 209 9.23 21.90 -4.24
CA SER A 209 9.67 21.97 -5.65
C SER A 209 9.35 20.68 -6.42
N ALA A 210 9.63 19.52 -5.81
CA ALA A 210 9.32 18.23 -6.43
C ALA A 210 7.82 18.05 -6.71
N ILE A 211 6.95 18.43 -5.76
CA ILE A 211 5.49 18.41 -5.96
C ILE A 211 5.09 19.36 -7.09
N GLU A 212 5.59 20.58 -7.09
CA GLU A 212 5.24 21.61 -8.08
C GLU A 212 5.69 21.27 -9.50
N GLU A 213 6.88 20.70 -9.64
CA GLU A 213 7.49 20.42 -10.95
C GLU A 213 7.05 19.09 -11.53
N LYS A 214 6.74 18.09 -10.70
CA LYS A 214 6.48 16.72 -11.17
C LYS A 214 5.05 16.25 -10.96
N LEU A 215 4.40 16.66 -9.87
CA LEU A 215 3.08 16.13 -9.51
C LEU A 215 1.96 17.08 -9.94
N LEU A 216 2.10 18.38 -9.68
CA LEU A 216 1.06 19.34 -10.08
C LEU A 216 0.88 19.42 -11.61
N PRO A 217 1.86 19.20 -12.48
CA PRO A 217 1.60 19.21 -13.93
C PRO A 217 0.80 18.00 -14.44
N LEU A 218 0.55 16.99 -13.60
CA LEU A 218 -0.26 15.84 -13.97
C LEU A 218 -1.73 16.24 -14.23
N PRO A 219 -2.50 15.43 -14.99
CA PRO A 219 -3.93 15.65 -15.20
C PRO A 219 -4.69 15.78 -13.88
N ASP A 220 -5.72 16.61 -13.88
CA ASP A 220 -6.49 16.95 -12.68
C ASP A 220 -7.16 15.73 -12.06
N GLU A 221 -7.64 14.80 -12.90
CA GLU A 221 -8.26 13.54 -12.52
C GLU A 221 -7.29 12.47 -11.99
N THR A 222 -5.98 12.77 -11.93
CA THR A 222 -5.00 11.81 -11.42
C THR A 222 -5.26 11.55 -9.94
N ILE A 223 -5.48 10.29 -9.58
CA ILE A 223 -5.71 9.85 -8.20
C ILE A 223 -4.37 9.68 -7.50
N VAL A 224 -4.18 10.41 -6.40
CA VAL A 224 -3.00 10.34 -5.54
C VAL A 224 -3.24 9.31 -4.44
N LEU A 225 -2.32 8.35 -4.35
CA LEU A 225 -2.35 7.18 -3.48
C LEU A 225 -1.17 7.26 -2.50
N PRO A 226 -1.37 7.86 -1.31
CA PRO A 226 -0.30 8.14 -0.37
C PRO A 226 0.18 6.90 0.40
N GLY A 227 1.34 7.03 1.02
CA GLY A 227 1.93 6.07 1.95
C GLY A 227 1.07 5.81 3.19
N HIS A 228 0.25 6.77 3.58
CA HIS A 228 -0.67 6.67 4.72
C HIS A 228 -2.01 7.36 4.42
N GLY A 229 -3.07 6.84 5.04
CA GLY A 229 -4.39 7.47 4.98
C GLY A 229 -5.11 7.30 3.64
N GLN A 230 -6.03 8.22 3.35
CA GLN A 230 -6.94 8.12 2.21
C GLN A 230 -6.40 8.78 0.94
N PRO A 231 -6.86 8.36 -0.25
CA PRO A 231 -6.51 9.00 -1.51
C PRO A 231 -6.97 10.46 -1.60
N THR A 232 -6.38 11.20 -2.53
CA THR A 232 -6.84 12.53 -2.99
C THR A 232 -6.67 12.63 -4.50
N GLU A 233 -6.91 13.80 -5.09
CA GLU A 233 -6.80 14.07 -6.51
C GLU A 233 -5.87 15.26 -6.75
N ILE A 234 -5.15 15.27 -7.89
CA ILE A 234 -4.26 16.37 -8.24
C ILE A 234 -5.03 17.70 -8.31
N GLU A 235 -6.26 17.72 -8.84
CA GLU A 235 -7.09 18.94 -8.86
C GLU A 235 -7.28 19.55 -7.46
N ILE A 236 -7.58 18.70 -6.48
CA ILE A 236 -7.86 19.11 -5.10
C ILE A 236 -6.59 19.67 -4.45
N GLU A 237 -5.48 18.95 -4.56
CA GLU A 237 -4.23 19.36 -3.91
C GLU A 237 -3.58 20.56 -4.59
N ARG A 238 -3.71 20.70 -5.93
CA ARG A 238 -3.28 21.90 -6.67
C ARG A 238 -3.91 23.16 -6.10
N LYS A 239 -5.24 23.17 -5.92
CA LYS A 239 -5.99 24.32 -5.35
C LYS A 239 -5.57 24.63 -3.91
N LYS A 240 -5.35 23.59 -3.09
CA LYS A 240 -4.90 23.78 -1.70
C LYS A 240 -3.50 24.37 -1.63
N ILE A 241 -2.57 23.85 -2.43
CA ILE A 241 -1.19 24.34 -2.50
C ILE A 241 -1.16 25.78 -3.01
N GLU A 242 -1.95 26.14 -4.02
CA GLU A 242 -2.10 27.54 -4.47
C GLU A 242 -2.57 28.45 -3.33
N GLY A 243 -3.56 28.00 -2.55
CA GLY A 243 -4.05 28.70 -1.36
C GLY A 243 -2.98 28.87 -0.27
N PHE A 244 -2.19 27.83 -0.03
CA PHE A 244 -1.02 27.87 0.87
C PHE A 244 0.02 28.87 0.37
N LYS A 245 0.43 28.77 -0.89
CA LYS A 245 1.45 29.64 -1.51
C LYS A 245 1.06 31.11 -1.52
N SER A 246 -0.24 31.42 -1.66
CA SER A 246 -0.72 32.80 -1.55
C SER A 246 -0.41 33.45 -0.19
N ARG A 247 -0.19 32.64 0.85
CA ARG A 247 0.12 33.05 2.22
C ARG A 247 1.56 32.75 2.62
N TYR A 248 2.22 31.78 2.01
CA TYR A 248 3.64 31.48 2.22
C TYR A 248 4.51 32.67 1.80
N ARG A 249 5.45 33.08 2.66
CA ARG A 249 6.38 34.21 2.47
C ARG A 249 7.83 33.75 2.50
N GLY A 250 8.10 32.46 2.33
CA GLY A 250 9.44 31.90 2.39
C GLY A 250 9.92 31.64 3.82
N GLU A 251 8.99 31.48 4.76
CA GLU A 251 9.29 31.08 6.12
C GLU A 251 10.07 29.75 6.13
N ASP A 252 10.97 29.60 7.11
CA ASP A 252 11.72 28.36 7.36
C ASP A 252 10.81 27.30 7.99
N LEU A 253 9.90 26.76 7.18
CA LEU A 253 8.98 25.70 7.60
C LEU A 253 9.66 24.34 7.50
N SER A 254 9.47 23.49 8.50
CA SER A 254 9.84 22.08 8.48
C SER A 254 8.95 21.28 9.43
N GLY A 255 9.09 19.96 9.43
CA GLY A 255 8.24 19.05 10.19
C GLY A 255 6.94 18.77 9.46
N ASP A 256 5.85 18.66 10.22
CA ASP A 256 4.52 18.35 9.70
C ASP A 256 3.84 19.64 9.20
N VAL A 257 4.10 19.98 7.94
CA VAL A 257 3.52 21.16 7.28
C VAL A 257 2.24 20.76 6.53
N THR A 258 1.20 21.59 6.60
CA THR A 258 -0.06 21.38 5.88
C THR A 258 -0.46 22.64 5.12
N TRP A 259 -1.19 22.48 4.00
CA TRP A 259 -1.64 23.55 3.11
C TRP A 259 -2.92 24.26 3.61
#